data_AF-A0A0L8HBK8-F1
#
_entry.id   AF-A0A0L8HBK8-F1
#
_cell.length_a   1.000
_cell.length_b   1.000
_cell.length_c   1.000
_cell.angle_alpha   90.00
_cell.angle_beta   90.00
_cell.angle_gamma   90.00
#
_symmetry.space_group_name_H-M   'P 1'
#
loop_
_entity.id
_entity.type
_entity.pdbx_description
1 polymer ?
#
loop_
_entity_poly.entity_id
_entity_poly.type
_entity_poly.pdbx_seq_one_letter_code
_entity_poly.pdbx_strand_id
1 'polypeptide(L)' 'NWPDENFYFGLCRDISKDVFLWQNGEAPTYDFWMTDRPDNSGGDQHCVILDHRSNHRWNDENCDWAG' A
#
# COMPACT_ATOMS: atom_id res chain seq x y z
N ASN A 1 5.78 -0.60 -21.42
CA ASN A 1 4.70 0.31 -20.99
C ASN A 1 4.08 -0.28 -19.76
N TRP A 2 4.14 0.45 -18.65
CA TRP A 2 3.43 0.06 -17.44
C TRP A 2 1.93 0.32 -17.64
N PRO A 3 1.06 -0.50 -17.06
CA PRO A 3 -0.38 -0.31 -17.14
C PRO A 3 -0.82 0.97 -16.39
N ASP A 4 -1.83 1.64 -16.94
CA ASP A 4 -2.49 2.84 -16.37
C ASP A 4 -3.62 2.43 -15.41
N GLU A 5 -3.32 1.52 -14.47
CA GLU A 5 -4.27 1.04 -13.47
C GLU A 5 -3.56 0.78 -12.13
N ASN A 6 -4.35 0.77 -11.05
CA ASN A 6 -3.83 0.53 -9.71
C ASN A 6 -3.80 -0.97 -9.41
N PHE A 7 -2.77 -1.42 -8.70
CA PHE A 7 -2.63 -2.84 -8.35
C PHE A 7 -2.34 -3.03 -6.89
N TYR A 8 -3.15 -3.86 -6.24
CA TYR A 8 -2.76 -4.44 -4.97
C TYR A 8 -1.52 -5.32 -5.12
N PHE A 9 -0.66 -5.26 -4.11
CA PHE A 9 0.44 -6.20 -3.97
C PHE A 9 0.56 -6.64 -2.51
N GLY A 10 1.43 -7.61 -2.26
CA GLY A 10 1.43 -8.39 -1.01
C GLY A 10 1.86 -7.66 0.28
N LEU A 11 1.88 -6.33 0.30
CA LEU A 11 2.15 -5.55 1.52
C LEU A 11 0.81 -5.20 2.19
N CYS A 12 0.66 -5.50 3.48
CA CYS A 12 -0.53 -5.16 4.25
C CYS A 12 -0.19 -4.73 5.68
N ARG A 13 -1.09 -3.95 6.30
CA ARG A 13 -0.93 -3.48 7.67
C ARG A 13 -1.34 -4.58 8.66
N ASP A 14 -0.43 -4.95 9.54
CA ASP A 14 -0.74 -5.69 10.76
C ASP A 14 -1.33 -4.71 11.78
N ILE A 15 -2.67 -4.71 11.89
CA ILE A 15 -3.43 -3.78 12.75
C ILE A 15 -3.01 -3.91 14.22
N SER A 16 -2.59 -5.09 14.68
CA SER A 16 -2.23 -5.31 16.09
C SER A 16 -0.89 -4.67 16.47
N LYS A 17 0.00 -4.50 15.50
CA LYS A 17 1.35 -3.95 15.67
C LYS A 17 1.53 -2.57 15.06
N ASP A 18 0.56 -2.13 14.26
CA ASP A 18 0.60 -0.91 13.45
C ASP A 18 1.84 -0.83 12.54
N VAL A 19 2.13 -1.91 11.82
CA VAL A 19 3.25 -2.01 10.88
C VAL A 19 2.83 -2.66 9.57
N PHE A 20 3.50 -2.34 8.47
CA PHE A 20 3.33 -3.05 7.19
C PHE A 20 4.24 -4.27 7.11
N LEU A 21 3.66 -5.41 6.74
CA LEU A 21 4.37 -6.67 6.55
C LEU A 21 4.03 -7.25 5.17
N TRP A 22 5.01 -7.93 4.58
CA TRP A 22 4.77 -8.79 3.43
C TRP A 22 3.93 -10.00 3.85
N GLN A 23 3.29 -10.68 2.89
CA GLN A 23 2.50 -11.89 3.16
C GLN A 23 3.27 -13.02 3.87
N ASN A 24 4.61 -13.02 3.81
CA ASN A 24 5.46 -13.97 4.53
C ASN A 24 5.75 -13.55 5.99
N GLY A 25 5.23 -12.41 6.44
CA GLY A 25 5.43 -11.87 7.79
C GLY A 25 6.69 -11.03 7.98
N GLU A 26 7.51 -10.85 6.94
CA GLU A 26 8.71 -10.01 7.01
C GLU A 26 8.36 -8.53 6.83
N ALA A 27 9.11 -7.66 7.51
CA ALA A 27 9.02 -6.22 7.30
C ALA A 27 9.75 -5.80 6.00
N PRO A 28 9.24 -4.81 5.26
CA PRO A 28 9.95 -4.27 4.11
C PRO A 28 11.29 -3.64 4.54
N THR A 29 12.36 -3.96 3.81
CA THR A 29 13.68 -3.33 3.97
C THR A 29 13.91 -2.16 3.01
N TYR A 30 12.98 -1.98 2.08
CA TYR A 30 12.92 -0.90 1.11
C TYR A 30 11.46 -0.46 1.01
N ASP A 31 11.24 0.84 0.87
CA ASP A 31 9.93 1.40 0.58
C ASP A 31 9.96 2.35 -0.61
N PHE A 32 8.81 2.46 -1.27
CA PHE A 32 8.62 3.37 -2.40
C PHE A 32 7.31 4.13 -2.28
N TRP A 33 6.99 4.59 -1.08
CA TRP A 33 5.80 5.38 -0.81
C TRP A 33 5.74 6.63 -1.70
N MET A 34 4.53 7.01 -2.09
CA MET A 34 4.29 8.35 -2.61
C MET A 34 4.37 9.37 -1.46
N THR A 35 4.50 10.65 -1.81
CA THR A 35 4.57 11.73 -0.82
C THR A 35 3.39 11.65 0.14
N ASP A 36 3.68 11.83 1.43
CA ASP A 36 2.72 11.79 2.54
C ASP A 36 2.05 10.43 2.79
N ARG A 37 2.59 9.32 2.24
CA ARG A 37 2.12 7.97 2.53
C ARG A 37 3.12 7.16 3.37
N PRO A 38 2.65 6.19 4.16
CA PRO A 38 1.23 5.84 4.40
C PRO A 38 0.54 6.85 5.33
N ASP A 39 -0.72 7.23 5.05
CA ASP A 39 -1.46 8.23 5.87
C ASP A 39 -2.64 7.63 6.67
N ASN A 40 -3.00 6.37 6.44
CA ASN A 40 -4.14 5.72 7.03
C ASN A 40 -5.42 6.57 6.97
N SER A 41 -5.72 7.17 5.82
CA SER A 41 -6.88 8.04 5.62
C SER A 41 -8.17 7.38 6.10
N GLY A 42 -8.94 8.08 6.94
CA GLY A 42 -10.17 7.55 7.54
C GLY A 42 -9.97 6.41 8.56
N GLY A 43 -8.73 6.01 8.84
CA GLY A 43 -8.38 4.95 9.77
C GLY A 43 -8.53 3.53 9.22
N ASP A 44 -8.77 3.36 7.90
CA ASP A 44 -9.15 2.09 7.28
C ASP A 44 -8.37 1.80 5.98
N GLN A 45 -7.10 2.19 5.94
CA GLN A 45 -6.19 1.88 4.82
C GLN A 45 -5.14 0.86 5.27
N HIS A 46 -5.39 -0.39 4.91
CA HIS A 46 -4.67 -1.56 5.43
C HIS A 46 -4.06 -2.42 4.33
N CYS A 47 -4.36 -2.13 3.07
CA CYS A 47 -3.74 -2.74 1.91
C CYS A 47 -2.87 -1.71 1.19
N VAL A 48 -1.98 -2.16 0.31
CA VAL A 48 -1.10 -1.26 -0.43
C VAL A 48 -1.26 -1.49 -1.92
N ILE A 49 -1.41 -0.40 -2.65
CA ILE A 49 -1.49 -0.39 -4.11
C ILE A 49 -0.24 0.24 -4.72
N LEU A 50 0.09 -0.18 -5.94
CA LEU A 50 0.90 0.59 -6.87
C LEU A 50 -0.02 1.62 -7.53
N ASP A 51 0.18 2.91 -7.24
CA ASP A 51 -0.64 3.98 -7.81
C ASP A 51 -0.07 4.44 -9.16
N HIS A 52 -0.79 4.16 -10.26
CA HIS A 52 -0.36 4.54 -11.62
C HIS A 52 -0.17 6.05 -11.78
N ARG A 53 -0.90 6.88 -11.03
CA ARG A 53 -0.81 8.35 -11.10
C ARG A 53 0.43 8.88 -10.40
N SER A 54 1.04 8.07 -9.55
CA SER A 54 2.20 8.40 -8.72
C SER A 54 3.48 7.73 -9.22
N ASN A 55 3.59 7.45 -10.52
CA ASN A 55 4.69 6.68 -11.12
C ASN A 55 4.87 5.31 -10.44
N HIS A 56 3.75 4.65 -10.13
CA HIS A 56 3.69 3.33 -9.48
C HIS A 56 4.36 3.29 -8.10
N ARG A 57 4.42 4.44 -7.42
CA ARG A 57 4.73 4.52 -5.98
C ARG A 57 3.61 3.91 -5.14
N TRP A 58 3.96 3.55 -3.92
CA TRP A 58 3.07 2.85 -3.01
C TRP A 58 2.12 3.84 -2.35
N ASN A 59 0.85 3.45 -2.26
CA ASN A 59 -0.19 4.16 -1.50
C ASN A 59 -0.89 3.13 -0.62
N ASP A 60 -1.10 3.45 0.66
CA ASP A 60 -1.99 2.65 1.49
C ASP A 60 -3.43 2.97 1.12
N GLU A 61 -4.25 1.92 1.02
CA GLU A 61 -5.63 2.03 0.58
C GLU A 61 -6.54 1.06 1.33
N ASN A 62 -7.83 1.38 1.33
CA ASN A 62 -8.85 0.47 1.83
C ASN A 62 -8.81 -0.85 1.06
N CYS A 63 -8.81 -1.98 1.75
CA CYS A 63 -8.66 -3.29 1.12
C CYS A 63 -9.82 -3.68 0.19
N ASP A 64 -10.98 -3.05 0.35
CA ASP A 64 -12.17 -3.27 -0.47
C ASP A 64 -12.32 -2.19 -1.56
N TRP A 65 -11.33 -1.30 -1.73
CA TRP A 65 -11.33 -0.32 -2.80
C TRP A 65 -11.22 -1.02 -4.16
N ALA A 66 -12.26 -0.89 -4.97
CA ALA A 66 -12.38 -1.51 -6.30
C ALA A 66 -12.26 -0.47 -7.44
N GLY A 67 -11.54 0.62 -7.20
CA GLY A 67 -11.44 1.73 -8.16
C GLY A 67 -10.65 1.41 -9.41
#